data_AF-A0A9D5K2Z6-F1
#
_entry.id   AF-A0A9D5K2Z6-F1
#
_cell.length_a   1.000
_cell.length_b   1.000
_cell.length_c   1.000
_cell.angle_alpha   90.00
_cell.angle_beta   90.00
_cell.angle_gamma   90.00
#
_symmetry.space_group_name_H-M   'P 1'
#
loop_
_entity.id
_entity.type
_entity.pdbx_description
1 polymer ?
#
loop_
_entity_poly.entity_id
_entity_poly.type
_entity_poly.pdbx_seq_one_letter_code
_entity_poly.pdbx_strand_id
1 'polypeptide(L)'
;MGLVRQRMLPVLLTVMIACASGDIVLTGAGATFPLPLYKKWFSIYRKDHSTRIIYEPSGSSGGIRRLRERAVDFGATDAFLADPDLESFEGDILHVPTCVGAVVVTYNIPGVPTLCFTPELLAKLFGGDIKNWSDRRLARANPGVELPDLNVTVVHRSEGSGTTHVFTHYLAKVCSEWAHDVGYGKTVRWPVGIGVEGNPGVAAFVKKIAGSIGYIELTYASDNDLPVAAIMNRAGKFIDPTIEAVTAAADVAIPKDARVSLIDTPAPLGYPITSFTYLIVYREQNYGGRSLARARELGKLLWWAVHDGQEHNNMMLYAPLPSAAIKRSEKLIRSITYKGKRIY
;
A
#
# COMPACT_ATOMS: atom_id res chain seq x y z
N MET A 1 60.87 -11.59 -11.47
CA MET A 1 59.83 -12.59 -11.11
C MET A 1 58.48 -11.87 -11.10
N GLY A 2 57.65 -12.14 -12.10
CA GLY A 2 56.42 -11.39 -12.36
C GLY A 2 55.24 -11.84 -11.48
N LEU A 3 54.50 -10.87 -10.94
CA LEU A 3 53.24 -11.11 -10.23
C LEU A 3 52.10 -11.28 -11.24
N VAL A 4 51.48 -12.46 -11.23
CA VAL A 4 50.29 -12.79 -12.02
C VAL A 4 49.06 -12.16 -11.35
N ARG A 5 48.39 -11.24 -12.04
CA ARG A 5 47.04 -10.76 -11.68
C ARG A 5 46.01 -11.81 -12.11
N GLN A 6 45.43 -12.55 -11.17
CA GLN A 6 44.24 -13.36 -11.42
C GLN A 6 43.03 -12.45 -11.59
N ARG A 7 42.46 -12.43 -12.81
CA ARG A 7 41.15 -11.84 -13.08
C ARG A 7 40.08 -12.82 -12.63
N MET A 8 39.30 -12.46 -11.61
CA MET A 8 38.06 -13.17 -11.29
C MET A 8 37.00 -12.84 -12.34
N LEU A 9 36.56 -13.84 -13.11
CA LEU A 9 35.37 -13.75 -13.95
C LEU A 9 34.12 -13.86 -13.06
N PRO A 10 33.05 -13.07 -13.30
CA PRO A 10 31.79 -13.27 -12.62
C PRO A 10 31.10 -14.52 -13.18
N VAL A 11 30.83 -15.51 -12.32
CA VAL A 11 30.00 -16.66 -12.66
C VAL A 11 28.54 -16.20 -12.64
N LEU A 12 27.95 -16.03 -13.81
CA LEU A 12 26.53 -15.75 -13.97
C LEU A 12 25.75 -17.05 -13.72
N LEU A 13 25.23 -17.23 -12.51
CA LEU A 13 24.41 -18.39 -12.16
C LEU A 13 23.03 -18.23 -12.82
N THR A 14 22.86 -18.87 -13.98
CA THR A 14 21.58 -18.91 -14.69
C THR A 14 20.74 -20.02 -14.07
N VAL A 15 19.80 -19.67 -13.19
CA VAL A 15 18.79 -20.63 -12.70
C VAL A 15 17.80 -20.87 -13.84
N MET A 16 17.98 -21.96 -14.59
CA MET A 16 16.94 -22.46 -15.48
C MET A 16 15.81 -23.04 -14.63
N ILE A 17 14.73 -22.27 -14.46
CA ILE A 17 13.46 -22.80 -13.96
C ILE A 17 12.86 -23.60 -15.12
N ALA A 18 12.95 -24.93 -15.05
CA ALA A 18 12.20 -25.81 -15.93
C ALA A 18 10.70 -25.56 -15.71
N CYS A 19 10.06 -24.86 -16.65
CA CYS A 19 8.60 -24.80 -16.71
C CYS A 19 8.10 -26.14 -17.24
N ALA A 20 7.19 -26.79 -16.51
CA ALA A 20 6.27 -27.73 -17.14
C ALA A 20 5.56 -26.98 -18.28
N SER A 21 5.57 -27.54 -19.48
CA SER A 21 4.95 -26.93 -20.65
C SER A 21 3.44 -26.78 -20.43
N GLY A 22 2.94 -25.55 -20.29
CA GLY A 22 1.50 -25.27 -20.25
C GLY A 22 1.07 -24.07 -19.39
N ASP A 23 1.76 -23.79 -18.28
CA ASP A 23 1.32 -22.77 -17.32
C ASP A 23 1.70 -21.35 -17.79
N ILE A 24 0.73 -20.44 -17.84
CA ILE A 24 1.01 -19.01 -18.02
C ILE A 24 1.59 -18.47 -16.71
N VAL A 25 2.71 -17.76 -16.81
CA VAL A 25 3.32 -17.04 -15.69
C VAL A 25 3.10 -15.54 -15.85
N LEU A 26 2.45 -14.93 -14.86
CA LEU A 26 2.34 -13.49 -14.71
C LEU A 26 3.32 -13.00 -13.65
N THR A 27 4.00 -11.89 -13.92
CA THR A 27 4.91 -11.25 -12.98
C THR A 27 4.38 -9.89 -12.56
N GLY A 28 4.42 -9.60 -11.27
CA GLY A 28 4.04 -8.31 -10.72
C GLY A 28 5.04 -7.84 -9.68
N ALA A 29 5.07 -6.54 -9.42
CA ALA A 29 5.89 -5.97 -8.35
C ALA A 29 5.20 -4.76 -7.72
N GLY A 30 5.48 -4.51 -6.45
CA GLY A 30 5.19 -3.22 -5.85
C GLY A 30 4.73 -3.26 -4.40
N ALA A 31 3.59 -2.60 -4.15
CA ALA A 31 3.07 -2.32 -2.82
C ALA A 31 3.10 -3.52 -1.86
N THR A 32 3.55 -3.26 -0.64
CA THR A 32 3.44 -4.22 0.47
C THR A 32 2.15 -4.04 1.25
N PHE A 33 1.36 -3.01 0.97
CA PHE A 33 0.08 -2.78 1.65
C PHE A 33 -0.90 -3.92 1.38
N PRO A 34 -1.20 -4.34 0.13
CA PRO A 34 -2.13 -5.44 -0.13
C PRO A 34 -1.46 -6.82 -0.17
N LEU A 35 -0.18 -6.94 0.18
CA LEU A 35 0.58 -8.17 -0.03
C LEU A 35 -0.08 -9.42 0.62
N PRO A 36 -0.63 -9.36 1.84
CA PRO A 36 -1.30 -10.51 2.44
C PRO A 36 -2.55 -10.94 1.65
N LEU A 37 -3.37 -9.98 1.22
CA LEU A 37 -4.51 -10.25 0.34
C LEU A 37 -4.07 -10.84 -1.00
N TYR A 38 -3.08 -10.23 -1.66
CA TYR A 38 -2.59 -10.69 -2.96
C TYR A 38 -2.00 -12.10 -2.88
N LYS A 39 -1.27 -12.45 -1.80
CA LYS A 39 -0.82 -13.82 -1.57
C LYS A 39 -1.99 -14.81 -1.50
N LYS A 40 -3.06 -14.46 -0.78
CA LYS A 40 -4.28 -15.28 -0.68
C LYS A 40 -4.96 -15.43 -2.03
N TRP A 41 -5.20 -14.31 -2.71
CA TRP A 41 -5.80 -14.24 -4.03
C TRP A 41 -5.04 -15.06 -5.07
N PHE A 42 -3.74 -14.86 -5.19
CA PHE A 42 -2.93 -15.55 -6.20
C PHE A 42 -2.81 -17.05 -5.95
N SER A 43 -2.89 -17.48 -4.68
CA SER A 43 -2.99 -18.90 -4.33
C SER A 43 -4.30 -19.51 -4.83
N ILE A 44 -5.43 -18.82 -4.61
CA ILE A 44 -6.77 -19.26 -5.07
C ILE A 44 -6.83 -19.24 -6.59
N TYR A 45 -6.46 -18.12 -7.23
CA TYR A 45 -6.47 -17.97 -8.68
C TYR A 45 -5.67 -19.06 -9.38
N ARG A 46 -4.49 -19.41 -8.84
CA ARG A 46 -3.66 -20.49 -9.38
C ARG A 46 -4.37 -21.84 -9.34
N LYS A 47 -5.10 -22.14 -8.27
CA LYS A 47 -5.83 -23.40 -8.11
C LYS A 47 -6.91 -23.54 -9.18
N ASP A 48 -7.57 -22.45 -9.53
CA ASP A 48 -8.75 -22.47 -10.41
C ASP A 48 -8.40 -22.26 -11.90
N HIS A 49 -7.28 -21.60 -12.20
CA HIS A 49 -6.93 -21.17 -13.57
C HIS A 49 -5.58 -21.68 -14.08
N SER A 50 -4.86 -22.50 -13.31
CA SER A 50 -3.51 -23.01 -13.64
C SER A 50 -2.51 -21.91 -14.02
N THR A 51 -2.75 -20.67 -13.58
CA THR A 51 -1.88 -19.52 -13.83
C THR A 51 -1.02 -19.25 -12.62
N ARG A 52 0.30 -19.16 -12.82
CA ARG A 52 1.24 -18.84 -11.75
C ARG A 52 1.49 -17.34 -11.72
N ILE A 53 1.30 -16.72 -10.55
CA ILE A 53 1.60 -15.30 -10.35
C ILE A 53 2.81 -15.17 -9.43
N ILE A 54 3.83 -14.46 -9.89
CA ILE A 54 5.04 -14.14 -9.11
C ILE A 54 4.97 -12.67 -8.75
N TYR A 55 4.90 -12.36 -7.47
CA TYR A 55 4.79 -10.99 -6.97
C TYR A 55 6.00 -10.60 -6.13
N GLU A 56 6.69 -9.53 -6.54
CA GLU A 56 7.85 -8.96 -5.85
C GLU A 56 7.42 -7.78 -4.94
N PRO A 57 7.47 -7.92 -3.60
CA PRO A 57 7.05 -6.87 -2.68
C PRO A 57 8.14 -5.80 -2.48
N SER A 58 8.31 -4.91 -3.45
CA SER A 58 9.37 -3.88 -3.49
C SER A 58 8.90 -2.45 -3.18
N GLY A 59 7.71 -2.31 -2.59
CA GLY A 59 7.07 -1.02 -2.34
C GLY A 59 6.47 -0.39 -3.59
N SER A 60 5.53 0.56 -3.40
CA SER A 60 4.80 1.19 -4.52
C SER A 60 5.74 1.77 -5.59
N SER A 61 6.81 2.46 -5.20
CA SER A 61 7.76 3.06 -6.16
C SER A 61 8.56 2.00 -6.93
N GLY A 62 8.87 0.87 -6.30
CA GLY A 62 9.50 -0.28 -6.96
C GLY A 62 8.58 -0.87 -8.04
N GLY A 63 7.30 -1.06 -7.73
CA GLY A 63 6.29 -1.56 -8.67
C GLY A 63 6.06 -0.63 -9.86
N ILE A 64 5.94 0.67 -9.60
CA ILE A 64 5.81 1.71 -10.64
C ILE A 64 7.02 1.68 -11.58
N ARG A 65 8.24 1.66 -11.01
CA ARG A 65 9.48 1.60 -11.79
C ARG A 65 9.55 0.33 -12.64
N ARG A 66 9.28 -0.83 -12.05
CA ARG A 66 9.31 -2.13 -12.75
C ARG A 66 8.31 -2.19 -13.90
N LEU A 67 7.11 -1.63 -13.71
CA LEU A 67 6.14 -1.53 -14.79
C LEU A 67 6.62 -0.57 -15.88
N ARG A 68 7.15 0.61 -15.51
CA ARG A 68 7.67 1.59 -16.48
C ARG A 68 8.74 0.99 -17.38
N GLU A 69 9.66 0.23 -16.78
CA GLU A 69 10.69 -0.56 -17.47
C GLU A 69 10.15 -1.74 -18.28
N ARG A 70 8.83 -1.98 -18.26
CA ARG A 70 8.15 -3.10 -18.92
C ARG A 70 8.68 -4.47 -18.49
N ALA A 71 9.22 -4.57 -17.28
CA ALA A 71 9.83 -5.78 -16.74
C ALA A 71 8.84 -6.72 -16.05
N VAL A 72 7.64 -6.21 -15.74
CA VAL A 72 6.54 -6.95 -15.14
C VAL A 72 5.26 -6.77 -15.95
N ASP A 73 4.30 -7.68 -15.78
CA ASP A 73 2.98 -7.58 -16.39
C ASP A 73 2.12 -6.50 -15.73
N PHE A 74 2.31 -6.28 -14.43
CA PHE A 74 1.60 -5.28 -13.65
C PHE A 74 2.46 -4.70 -12.53
N GLY A 75 2.27 -3.42 -12.24
CA GLY A 75 2.75 -2.79 -11.01
C GLY A 75 1.63 -2.76 -9.97
N ALA A 76 1.98 -2.62 -8.70
CA ALA A 76 1.03 -2.40 -7.62
C ALA A 76 1.37 -1.15 -6.81
N THR A 77 0.40 -0.30 -6.55
CA THR A 77 0.60 0.94 -5.79
C THR A 77 -0.61 1.38 -4.97
N ASP A 78 -0.35 1.94 -3.79
CA ASP A 78 -1.38 2.41 -2.84
C ASP A 78 -1.72 3.90 -3.03
N ALA A 79 -1.01 4.54 -3.95
CA ALA A 79 -1.20 5.92 -4.37
C ALA A 79 -1.27 5.91 -5.89
N PHE A 80 -2.41 6.36 -6.44
CA PHE A 80 -2.55 6.47 -7.89
C PHE A 80 -1.43 7.37 -8.47
N LEU A 81 -1.08 7.12 -9.74
CA LEU A 81 -0.11 7.96 -10.44
C LEU A 81 -0.77 9.31 -10.75
N ALA A 82 -0.17 10.39 -10.26
CA ALA A 82 -0.52 11.74 -10.68
C ALA A 82 -0.15 11.95 -12.16
N ASP A 83 -0.72 12.97 -12.80
CA ASP A 83 -0.47 13.21 -14.23
C ASP A 83 1.02 13.34 -14.60
N PRO A 84 1.87 14.04 -13.81
CA PRO A 84 3.31 14.07 -14.09
C PRO A 84 3.99 12.68 -13.98
N ASP A 85 3.52 11.82 -13.08
CA ASP A 85 4.03 10.45 -12.97
C ASP A 85 3.61 9.63 -14.21
N LEU A 86 2.42 9.88 -14.76
CA LEU A 86 1.92 9.21 -15.97
C LEU A 86 2.69 9.60 -17.23
N GLU A 87 3.07 10.87 -17.36
CA GLU A 87 3.86 11.37 -18.49
C GLU A 87 5.23 10.67 -18.64
N SER A 88 5.74 10.09 -17.56
CA SER A 88 6.98 9.30 -17.58
C SER A 88 6.84 7.90 -18.19
N PHE A 89 5.62 7.47 -18.54
CA PHE A 89 5.37 6.18 -19.18
C PHE A 89 5.24 6.34 -20.70
N GLU A 90 5.88 5.43 -21.44
CA GLU A 90 5.66 5.30 -22.88
C GLU A 90 4.39 4.46 -23.16
N GLY A 91 3.23 5.08 -22.92
CA GLY A 91 1.91 4.50 -23.20
C GLY A 91 0.91 4.70 -22.05
N ASP A 92 -0.37 4.49 -22.36
CA ASP A 92 -1.45 4.69 -21.40
C ASP A 92 -1.40 3.68 -20.26
N ILE A 93 -1.41 4.15 -19.02
CA ILE A 93 -1.52 3.31 -17.82
C ILE A 93 -2.96 3.33 -17.29
N LEU A 94 -3.49 2.14 -17.05
CA LEU A 94 -4.77 1.92 -16.40
C LEU A 94 -4.55 1.71 -14.90
N HIS A 95 -5.44 2.27 -14.09
CA HIS A 95 -5.46 2.08 -12.64
C HIS A 95 -6.67 1.24 -12.27
N VAL A 96 -6.45 -0.02 -11.90
CA VAL A 96 -7.52 -0.93 -11.47
C VAL A 96 -7.48 -1.01 -9.95
N PRO A 97 -8.38 -0.32 -9.21
CA PRO A 97 -8.45 -0.49 -7.77
C PRO A 97 -8.83 -1.93 -7.44
N THR A 98 -8.22 -2.50 -6.40
CA THR A 98 -8.44 -3.90 -6.00
C THR A 98 -9.16 -4.06 -4.68
N CYS A 99 -8.85 -3.24 -3.68
CA CYS A 99 -9.50 -3.26 -2.38
C CYS A 99 -9.35 -1.90 -1.70
N VAL A 100 -10.07 -1.72 -0.60
CA VAL A 100 -9.92 -0.58 0.28
C VAL A 100 -9.27 -1.06 1.58
N GLY A 101 -8.27 -0.34 2.08
CA GLY A 101 -7.68 -0.64 3.38
C GLY A 101 -7.41 0.62 4.20
N ALA A 102 -7.00 0.41 5.45
CA ALA A 102 -6.61 1.46 6.38
C ALA A 102 -5.09 1.44 6.61
N VAL A 103 -4.47 2.62 6.54
CA VAL A 103 -3.15 2.83 7.15
C VAL A 103 -3.37 3.20 8.60
N VAL A 104 -2.98 2.30 9.49
CA VAL A 104 -3.18 2.44 10.93
C VAL A 104 -1.92 2.93 11.61
N VAL A 105 -2.10 3.67 12.70
CA VAL A 105 -1.02 4.02 13.62
C VAL A 105 -0.95 2.96 14.71
N THR A 106 0.19 2.30 14.80
CA THR A 106 0.47 1.27 15.79
C THR A 106 1.65 1.69 16.66
N TYR A 107 1.69 1.17 17.89
CA TYR A 107 2.70 1.53 18.87
C TYR A 107 2.99 0.36 19.82
N ASN A 108 4.05 0.46 20.59
CA ASN A 108 4.39 -0.52 21.62
C ASN A 108 4.64 0.20 22.94
N ILE A 109 3.58 0.30 23.74
CA ILE A 109 3.64 0.84 25.10
C ILE A 109 2.98 -0.22 25.98
N PRO A 110 3.76 -1.02 26.72
CA PRO A 110 3.19 -2.11 27.50
C PRO A 110 2.17 -1.61 28.54
N GLY A 111 1.03 -2.29 28.62
CA GLY A 111 0.03 -2.05 29.66
C GLY A 111 -0.91 -0.85 29.44
N VAL A 112 -0.81 -0.12 28.33
CA VAL A 112 -1.75 0.98 28.04
C VAL A 112 -2.93 0.49 27.18
N PRO A 113 -4.14 1.02 27.41
CA PRO A 113 -5.29 0.77 26.54
C PRO A 113 -5.08 1.38 25.14
N THR A 114 -6.04 1.16 24.25
CA THR A 114 -6.09 1.83 22.96
C THR A 114 -6.04 3.35 23.13
N LEU A 115 -5.10 3.98 22.44
CA LEU A 115 -4.93 5.42 22.44
C LEU A 115 -5.72 6.07 21.31
N CYS A 116 -6.11 7.31 21.55
CA CYS A 116 -6.73 8.21 20.61
C CYS A 116 -5.71 9.27 20.18
N PHE A 117 -5.63 9.55 18.88
CA PHE A 117 -4.77 10.62 18.35
C PHE A 117 -5.54 11.59 17.47
N THR A 118 -5.31 12.89 17.71
CA THR A 118 -5.73 13.96 16.80
C THR A 118 -4.70 14.08 15.67
N PRO A 119 -5.08 14.67 14.51
CA PRO A 119 -4.16 15.15 13.49
C PRO A 119 -2.86 15.77 14.01
N GLU A 120 -2.99 16.73 14.95
CA GLU A 120 -1.88 17.52 15.46
C GLU A 120 -0.94 16.67 16.32
N LEU A 121 -1.48 15.76 17.13
CA LEU A 121 -0.65 14.86 17.94
C LEU A 121 0.16 13.91 17.05
N LEU A 122 -0.43 13.37 15.99
CA LEU A 122 0.30 12.54 15.03
C LEU A 122 1.41 13.34 14.34
N ALA A 123 1.10 14.53 13.84
CA ALA A 123 2.11 15.40 13.22
C ALA A 123 3.27 15.71 14.18
N LYS A 124 2.98 15.95 15.47
CA LYS A 124 4.00 16.25 16.48
C LYS A 124 4.80 15.03 16.95
N LEU A 125 4.20 13.85 17.01
CA LEU A 125 4.93 12.60 17.27
C LEU A 125 5.89 12.29 16.12
N PHE A 126 5.38 12.23 14.89
CA PHE A 126 6.18 11.89 13.70
C PHE A 126 7.13 13.02 13.28
N GLY A 127 6.85 14.26 13.68
CA GLY A 127 7.74 15.42 13.51
C GLY A 127 8.83 15.55 14.58
N GLY A 128 8.73 14.80 15.68
CA GLY A 128 9.72 14.80 16.75
C GLY A 128 9.54 15.88 17.82
N ASP A 129 8.43 16.61 17.80
CA ASP A 129 8.04 17.58 18.84
C ASP A 129 7.62 16.91 20.14
N ILE A 130 7.00 15.73 20.05
CA ILE A 130 6.66 14.88 21.18
C ILE A 130 7.66 13.72 21.21
N LYS A 131 8.54 13.73 22.21
CA LYS A 131 9.67 12.78 22.32
C LYS A 131 9.49 11.76 23.43
N ASN A 132 8.45 11.89 24.24
CA ASN A 132 8.19 11.02 25.39
C ASN A 132 6.68 10.79 25.53
N TRP A 133 6.29 9.56 25.87
CA TRP A 133 4.90 9.15 26.01
C TRP A 133 4.17 9.83 27.17
N SER A 134 4.89 10.29 28.20
CA SER A 134 4.34 11.06 29.32
C SER A 134 4.02 12.53 28.97
N ASP A 135 4.23 12.97 27.72
CA ASP A 135 3.93 14.34 27.30
C ASP A 135 2.47 14.70 27.59
N ARG A 136 2.26 15.83 28.29
CA ARG A 136 0.94 16.27 28.75
C ARG A 136 -0.06 16.46 27.62
N ARG A 137 0.40 16.71 26.39
CA ARG A 137 -0.46 16.82 25.19
C ARG A 137 -1.12 15.49 24.84
N LEU A 138 -0.40 14.36 25.01
CA LEU A 138 -0.93 13.01 24.80
C LEU A 138 -1.98 12.66 25.86
N ALA A 139 -1.69 12.97 27.13
CA ALA A 139 -2.61 12.74 28.24
C ALA A 139 -3.93 13.53 28.10
N ARG A 140 -3.89 14.74 27.52
CA ARG A 140 -5.11 15.54 27.26
C ARG A 140 -6.05 14.88 26.26
N ALA A 141 -5.53 14.19 25.25
CA ALA A 141 -6.35 13.47 24.28
C ALA A 141 -6.79 12.07 24.79
N ASN A 142 -6.20 11.61 25.90
CA ASN A 142 -6.42 10.28 26.47
C ASN A 142 -6.71 10.39 27.98
N PRO A 143 -7.81 11.07 28.37
CA PRO A 143 -8.12 11.30 29.78
C PRO A 143 -8.32 9.98 30.53
N GLY A 144 -7.68 9.86 31.69
CA GLY A 144 -7.74 8.64 32.52
C GLY A 144 -6.77 7.54 32.10
N VAL A 145 -5.94 7.73 31.07
CA VAL A 145 -4.87 6.80 30.70
C VAL A 145 -3.57 7.22 31.36
N GLU A 146 -2.95 6.29 32.10
CA GLU A 146 -1.61 6.48 32.66
C GLU A 146 -0.55 6.20 31.58
N LEU A 147 0.08 7.28 31.09
CA LEU A 147 1.14 7.18 30.08
C LEU A 147 2.52 7.12 30.75
N PRO A 148 3.39 6.17 30.37
CA PRO A 148 4.67 5.99 31.03
C PRO A 148 5.69 7.07 30.62
N ASP A 149 6.66 7.32 31.51
CA ASP A 149 7.89 8.05 31.16
C ASP A 149 8.77 7.15 30.28
N LEU A 150 8.50 7.19 28.98
CA LEU A 150 9.13 6.33 27.99
C LEU A 150 9.40 7.14 26.73
N ASN A 151 10.62 7.06 26.22
CA ASN A 151 10.99 7.77 24.99
C ASN A 151 10.20 7.24 23.78
N VAL A 152 9.78 8.16 22.91
CA VAL A 152 9.12 7.84 21.65
C VAL A 152 10.18 7.49 20.61
N THR A 153 10.04 6.31 19.99
CA THR A 153 10.86 5.91 18.84
C THR A 153 9.98 5.87 17.60
N VAL A 154 10.08 6.87 16.73
CA VAL A 154 9.36 6.89 15.46
C VAL A 154 9.96 5.87 14.50
N VAL A 155 9.10 5.09 13.84
CA VAL A 155 9.47 4.11 12.82
C VAL A 155 8.73 4.46 11.54
N HIS A 156 9.47 4.58 10.45
CA HIS A 156 8.92 4.90 9.14
C HIS A 156 9.46 3.95 8.08
N ARG A 157 8.90 4.02 6.87
CA ARG A 157 9.35 3.21 5.74
C ARG A 157 10.65 3.75 5.17
N SER A 158 11.57 2.88 4.79
CA SER A 158 12.86 3.27 4.18
C SER A 158 12.78 3.37 2.65
N GLU A 159 11.92 2.59 2.03
CA GLU A 159 11.72 2.53 0.59
C GLU A 159 10.56 3.43 0.12
N GLY A 160 10.48 3.65 -1.20
CA GLY A 160 9.40 4.41 -1.81
C GLY A 160 8.04 3.70 -1.66
N SER A 161 7.25 4.14 -0.68
CA SER A 161 6.10 3.43 -0.14
C SER A 161 4.78 4.15 -0.39
N GLY A 162 3.76 3.40 -0.82
CA GLY A 162 2.40 3.93 -0.97
C GLY A 162 1.74 4.18 0.38
N THR A 163 1.96 3.30 1.35
CA THR A 163 1.56 3.49 2.75
C THR A 163 2.11 4.82 3.31
N THR A 164 3.38 5.15 3.00
CA THR A 164 3.98 6.44 3.38
C THR A 164 3.31 7.61 2.68
N HIS A 165 3.00 7.49 1.39
CA HIS A 165 2.25 8.52 0.68
C HIS A 165 0.88 8.75 1.34
N VAL A 166 0.12 7.71 1.61
CA VAL A 166 -1.21 7.82 2.23
C VAL A 166 -1.12 8.47 3.62
N PHE A 167 -0.19 8.01 4.46
CA PHE A 167 0.00 8.55 5.81
C PHE A 167 0.45 10.01 5.81
N THR A 168 1.48 10.35 5.03
CA THR A 168 2.00 11.72 4.98
C THR A 168 1.05 12.67 4.26
N HIS A 169 0.27 12.20 3.29
CA HIS A 169 -0.75 13.00 2.63
C HIS A 169 -1.93 13.28 3.57
N TYR A 170 -2.31 12.33 4.42
CA TYR A 170 -3.22 12.62 5.53
C TYR A 170 -2.66 13.77 6.38
N LEU A 171 -1.44 13.63 6.94
CA LEU A 171 -0.83 14.66 7.79
C LEU A 171 -0.74 16.03 7.09
N ALA A 172 -0.29 16.08 5.84
CA ALA A 172 -0.22 17.32 5.07
C ALA A 172 -1.60 17.94 4.79
N LYS A 173 -2.66 17.13 4.69
CA LYS A 173 -4.02 17.62 4.45
C LYS A 173 -4.64 18.23 5.72
N VAL A 174 -4.34 17.68 6.89
CA VAL A 174 -4.96 18.08 8.16
C VAL A 174 -4.08 18.96 9.05
N CYS A 175 -2.78 19.08 8.76
CA CYS A 175 -1.83 19.88 9.52
C CYS A 175 -0.98 20.76 8.59
N SER A 176 -1.18 22.08 8.65
CA SER A 176 -0.47 23.06 7.80
C SER A 176 1.04 23.11 8.08
N GLU A 177 1.45 22.95 9.34
CA GLU A 177 2.87 22.86 9.75
C GLU A 177 3.55 21.67 9.06
N TRP A 178 2.94 20.48 9.13
CA TRP A 178 3.44 19.30 8.42
C TRP A 178 3.48 19.51 6.90
N ALA A 179 2.43 20.11 6.32
CA ALA A 179 2.35 20.37 4.89
C ALA A 179 3.49 21.27 4.39
N HIS A 180 3.85 22.28 5.19
CA HIS A 180 4.92 23.22 4.89
C HIS A 180 6.30 22.59 5.08
N ASP A 181 6.54 21.91 6.21
CA ASP A 181 7.89 21.49 6.62
C ASP A 181 8.31 20.15 6.02
N VAL A 182 7.37 19.21 5.89
CA VAL A 182 7.64 17.83 5.44
C VAL A 182 6.98 17.53 4.10
N GLY A 183 5.72 17.96 3.93
CA GLY A 183 4.89 17.63 2.79
C GLY A 183 4.48 16.15 2.77
N TYR A 184 4.20 15.63 1.57
CA TYR A 184 3.78 14.24 1.38
C TYR A 184 4.38 13.64 0.11
N GLY A 185 4.48 12.31 0.10
CA GLY A 185 5.04 11.59 -1.03
C GLY A 185 5.29 10.13 -0.70
N LYS A 186 5.66 9.36 -1.73
CA LYS A 186 6.09 7.97 -1.55
C LYS A 186 7.40 7.88 -0.74
N THR A 187 8.15 8.99 -0.68
CA THR A 187 9.31 9.26 0.17
C THR A 187 9.25 10.72 0.61
N VAL A 188 9.66 11.01 1.84
CA VAL A 188 9.78 12.38 2.38
C VAL A 188 11.08 12.49 3.19
N ARG A 189 11.52 13.71 3.49
CA ARG A 189 12.61 13.94 4.44
C ARG A 189 12.06 13.88 5.86
N TRP A 190 12.09 12.69 6.45
CA TRP A 190 11.61 12.47 7.83
C TRP A 190 12.41 13.31 8.83
N PRO A 191 11.76 14.10 9.71
CA PRO A 191 12.45 14.87 10.74
C PRO A 191 13.16 13.99 11.78
N VAL A 192 12.54 12.86 12.12
CA VAL A 192 13.01 11.88 13.11
C VAL A 192 12.61 10.47 12.70
N GLY A 193 13.24 9.49 13.37
CA GLY A 193 12.83 8.10 13.32
C GLY A 193 13.80 7.19 12.57
N ILE A 194 13.42 5.91 12.53
CA ILE A 194 14.21 4.84 11.94
C ILE A 194 13.47 4.32 10.72
N GLY A 195 14.16 4.31 9.58
CA GLY A 195 13.67 3.73 8.33
C GLY A 195 13.80 2.21 8.34
N VAL A 196 12.70 1.51 8.12
CA VAL A 196 12.67 0.04 7.97
C VAL A 196 11.87 -0.35 6.72
N GLU A 197 12.24 -1.47 6.11
CA GLU A 197 11.68 -1.88 4.83
C GLU A 197 10.31 -2.56 5.00
N GLY A 198 9.33 -2.10 4.23
CA GLY A 198 8.02 -2.76 4.12
C GLY A 198 7.12 -2.60 5.36
N ASN A 199 5.82 -2.89 5.18
CA ASN A 199 4.92 -3.09 6.32
C ASN A 199 5.41 -4.20 7.28
N PRO A 200 5.93 -5.36 6.81
CA PRO A 200 6.46 -6.38 7.70
C PRO A 200 7.59 -5.88 8.61
N GLY A 201 8.51 -5.06 8.07
CA GLY A 201 9.64 -4.54 8.83
C GLY A 201 9.20 -3.54 9.90
N VAL A 202 8.27 -2.63 9.57
CA VAL A 202 7.70 -1.70 10.56
C VAL A 202 6.97 -2.46 11.67
N ALA A 203 6.10 -3.42 11.32
CA ALA A 203 5.37 -4.21 12.31
C ALA A 203 6.33 -4.99 13.23
N ALA A 204 7.33 -5.66 12.66
CA ALA A 204 8.33 -6.41 13.43
C ALA A 204 9.16 -5.51 14.36
N PHE A 205 9.53 -4.32 13.90
CA PHE A 205 10.26 -3.34 14.72
C PHE A 205 9.38 -2.86 15.87
N VAL A 206 8.14 -2.45 15.59
CA VAL A 206 7.23 -1.94 16.62
C VAL A 206 6.98 -3.01 17.69
N LYS A 207 6.69 -4.25 17.27
CA LYS A 207 6.51 -5.39 18.19
C LYS A 207 7.68 -5.58 19.15
N LYS A 208 8.91 -5.36 18.67
CA LYS A 208 10.13 -5.64 19.43
C LYS A 208 10.54 -4.50 20.37
N ILE A 209 10.31 -3.25 19.97
CA ILE A 209 10.90 -2.08 20.64
C ILE A 209 9.84 -1.32 21.42
N ALA A 210 9.90 -1.40 22.76
CA ALA A 210 9.07 -0.59 23.63
C ALA A 210 9.32 0.91 23.39
N GLY A 211 8.25 1.69 23.43
CA GLY A 211 8.25 3.13 23.15
C GLY A 211 8.13 3.46 21.66
N SER A 212 8.10 2.47 20.78
CA SER A 212 8.01 2.73 19.34
C SER A 212 6.60 3.07 18.86
N ILE A 213 6.52 3.84 17.78
CA ILE A 213 5.30 4.18 17.04
C ILE A 213 5.60 4.10 15.54
N GLY A 214 4.68 3.54 14.77
CA GLY A 214 4.78 3.45 13.31
C GLY A 214 3.43 3.48 12.63
N TYR A 215 3.45 3.48 11.30
CA TYR A 215 2.26 3.37 10.47
C TYR A 215 2.38 2.17 9.54
N ILE A 216 1.34 1.35 9.49
CA ILE A 216 1.27 0.12 8.70
C ILE A 216 -0.14 -0.09 8.15
N GLU A 217 -0.30 -1.01 7.22
CA GLU A 217 -1.64 -1.48 6.87
C GLU A 217 -2.23 -2.36 8.00
N LEU A 218 -3.53 -2.24 8.26
CA LEU A 218 -4.25 -2.87 9.37
C LEU A 218 -3.96 -4.37 9.56
N THR A 219 -3.95 -5.17 8.48
CA THR A 219 -3.72 -6.62 8.63
C THR A 219 -2.38 -6.93 9.30
N TYR A 220 -1.36 -6.10 9.09
CA TYR A 220 -0.05 -6.29 9.70
C TYR A 220 -0.05 -6.03 11.20
N ALA A 221 -0.88 -5.09 11.67
CA ALA A 221 -1.06 -4.88 13.10
C ALA A 221 -1.76 -6.09 13.73
N SER A 222 -2.84 -6.56 13.09
CA SER A 222 -3.61 -7.72 13.54
C SER A 222 -2.76 -8.99 13.57
N ASP A 223 -2.04 -9.31 12.50
CA ASP A 223 -1.19 -10.51 12.40
C ASP A 223 -0.04 -10.52 13.43
N ASN A 224 0.26 -9.37 14.03
CA ASN A 224 1.34 -9.21 15.00
C ASN A 224 0.86 -8.90 16.42
N ASP A 225 -0.46 -8.91 16.67
CA ASP A 225 -1.07 -8.56 17.97
C ASP A 225 -0.66 -7.16 18.45
N LEU A 226 -0.52 -6.22 17.52
CA LEU A 226 -0.13 -4.85 17.84
C LEU A 226 -1.36 -3.99 18.13
N PRO A 227 -1.31 -3.10 19.14
CA PRO A 227 -2.39 -2.16 19.37
C PRO A 227 -2.46 -1.16 18.21
N VAL A 228 -3.68 -0.71 17.94
CA VAL A 228 -3.99 0.22 16.87
C VAL A 228 -4.74 1.40 17.46
N ALA A 229 -4.30 2.61 17.16
CA ALA A 229 -4.92 3.82 17.68
C ALA A 229 -6.21 4.19 16.92
N ALA A 230 -7.16 4.76 17.67
CA ALA A 230 -8.31 5.45 17.10
C ALA A 230 -7.87 6.84 16.61
N ILE A 231 -8.25 7.20 15.39
CA ILE A 231 -7.82 8.46 14.77
C ILE A 231 -9.01 9.41 14.63
N MET A 232 -8.83 10.66 15.04
CA MET A 232 -9.84 11.69 14.85
C MET A 232 -10.04 11.98 13.37
N ASN A 233 -11.25 11.81 12.87
CA ASN A 233 -11.61 12.15 11.49
C ASN A 233 -12.04 13.62 11.36
N ARG A 234 -12.31 14.06 10.12
CA ARG A 234 -12.81 15.40 9.81
C ARG A 234 -14.06 15.84 10.59
N ALA A 235 -14.89 14.90 11.04
CA ALA A 235 -16.08 15.19 11.83
C ALA A 235 -15.79 15.35 13.33
N GLY A 236 -14.51 15.30 13.75
CA GLY A 236 -14.08 15.42 15.14
C GLY A 236 -14.29 14.16 15.96
N LYS A 237 -14.56 13.01 15.32
CA LYS A 237 -14.80 11.73 15.99
C LYS A 237 -13.56 10.85 15.91
N PHE A 238 -13.20 10.21 17.01
CA PHE A 238 -12.19 9.15 17.01
C PHE A 238 -12.80 7.89 16.41
N ILE A 239 -12.21 7.39 15.32
CA ILE A 239 -12.70 6.25 14.57
C ILE A 239 -11.67 5.13 14.64
N ASP A 240 -12.12 3.93 15.01
CA ASP A 240 -11.34 2.70 14.90
C ASP A 240 -11.29 2.22 13.42
N PRO A 241 -10.18 1.61 12.97
CA PRO A 241 -10.05 1.16 11.60
C PRO A 241 -10.76 -0.18 11.38
N THR A 242 -12.10 -0.15 11.30
CA THR A 242 -12.90 -1.34 10.96
C THR A 242 -13.20 -1.40 9.47
N ILE A 243 -13.67 -2.56 8.99
CA ILE A 243 -14.14 -2.72 7.60
C ILE A 243 -15.27 -1.74 7.30
N GLU A 244 -16.18 -1.53 8.23
CA GLU A 244 -17.31 -0.60 8.10
C GLU A 244 -16.82 0.85 7.99
N ALA A 245 -15.86 1.25 8.82
CA ALA A 245 -15.29 2.60 8.79
C ALA A 245 -14.50 2.88 7.50
N VAL A 246 -13.74 1.89 7.02
CA VAL A 246 -13.00 1.98 5.76
C VAL A 246 -13.96 1.99 4.55
N THR A 247 -15.03 1.19 4.61
CA THR A 247 -16.10 1.20 3.59
C THR A 247 -16.81 2.54 3.56
N ALA A 248 -17.14 3.11 4.72
CA ALA A 248 -17.77 4.43 4.81
C ALA A 248 -16.88 5.53 4.22
N ALA A 249 -15.56 5.47 4.44
CA ALA A 249 -14.61 6.41 3.84
C ALA A 249 -14.51 6.26 2.31
N ALA A 250 -14.83 5.08 1.76
CA ALA A 250 -14.78 4.79 0.32
C ALA A 250 -16.05 5.20 -0.44
N ASP A 251 -17.09 5.68 0.24
CA ASP A 251 -18.33 6.17 -0.39
C ASP A 251 -18.14 7.56 -1.01
N VAL A 252 -17.39 7.59 -2.10
CA VAL A 252 -17.07 8.80 -2.86
C VAL A 252 -17.38 8.62 -4.35
N ALA A 253 -17.51 9.73 -5.06
CA ALA A 253 -17.67 9.70 -6.51
C ALA A 253 -16.40 9.14 -7.17
N ILE A 254 -16.52 8.01 -7.87
CA ILE A 254 -15.38 7.38 -8.57
C ILE A 254 -15.25 7.93 -10.01
N PRO A 255 -14.14 8.62 -10.34
CA PRO A 255 -13.90 9.18 -11.67
C PRO A 255 -13.70 8.10 -12.73
N LYS A 256 -13.67 8.50 -14.01
CA LYS A 256 -13.59 7.57 -15.14
C LYS A 256 -12.32 6.70 -15.12
N ASP A 257 -11.22 7.26 -14.65
CA ASP A 257 -9.90 6.61 -14.53
C ASP A 257 -9.66 5.98 -13.14
N ALA A 258 -10.67 5.98 -12.26
CA ALA A 258 -10.65 5.45 -10.90
C ALA A 258 -9.61 6.07 -9.94
N ARG A 259 -8.91 7.13 -10.35
CA ARG A 259 -7.92 7.84 -9.53
C ARG A 259 -8.63 8.80 -8.58
N VAL A 260 -8.80 8.41 -7.32
CA VAL A 260 -9.48 9.22 -6.30
C VAL A 260 -8.81 9.02 -4.95
N SER A 261 -8.74 10.09 -4.15
CA SER A 261 -8.25 10.01 -2.77
C SER A 261 -9.40 9.65 -1.82
N LEU A 262 -9.14 8.71 -0.92
CA LEU A 262 -10.03 8.34 0.18
C LEU A 262 -9.54 8.89 1.53
N ILE A 263 -8.57 9.79 1.51
CA ILE A 263 -7.94 10.36 2.69
C ILE A 263 -8.81 11.50 3.22
N ASP A 264 -9.11 11.48 4.52
CA ASP A 264 -9.87 12.52 5.25
C ASP A 264 -11.13 12.96 4.48
N THR A 265 -11.98 11.98 4.18
CA THR A 265 -13.26 12.19 3.49
C THR A 265 -14.29 12.80 4.45
N PRO A 266 -15.38 13.41 3.95
CA PRO A 266 -16.42 13.98 4.82
C PRO A 266 -17.32 12.92 5.49
N ALA A 267 -17.06 11.62 5.31
CA ALA A 267 -17.85 10.55 5.89
C ALA A 267 -17.77 10.59 7.44
N PRO A 268 -18.88 10.82 8.17
CA PRO A 268 -18.82 11.03 9.63
C PRO A 268 -18.31 9.83 10.43
N LEU A 269 -18.44 8.62 9.89
CA LEU A 269 -17.94 7.37 10.46
C LEU A 269 -16.75 6.79 9.66
N GLY A 270 -16.25 7.55 8.68
CA GLY A 270 -15.12 7.13 7.86
C GLY A 270 -13.81 7.17 8.64
N TYR A 271 -13.00 6.11 8.50
CA TYR A 271 -11.63 6.14 8.98
C TYR A 271 -10.81 7.12 8.11
N PRO A 272 -10.03 8.05 8.69
CA PRO A 272 -9.48 9.16 7.92
C PRO A 272 -8.23 8.82 7.10
N ILE A 273 -7.55 7.71 7.40
CA ILE A 273 -6.31 7.31 6.71
C ILE A 273 -6.57 6.08 5.84
N THR A 274 -7.58 6.20 4.97
CA THR A 274 -8.05 5.15 4.07
C THR A 274 -7.51 5.34 2.65
N SER A 275 -7.25 4.23 1.94
CA SER A 275 -6.86 4.28 0.52
C SER A 275 -7.38 3.08 -0.27
N PHE A 276 -7.60 3.31 -1.55
CA PHE A 276 -7.54 2.21 -2.53
C PHE A 276 -6.08 1.78 -2.70
N THR A 277 -5.89 0.50 -2.97
CA THR A 277 -4.67 0.02 -3.63
C THR A 277 -5.00 -0.42 -5.05
N TYR A 278 -4.05 -0.23 -5.97
CA TYR A 278 -4.25 -0.35 -7.40
C TYR A 278 -3.28 -1.35 -7.99
N LEU A 279 -3.79 -2.19 -8.89
CA LEU A 279 -2.96 -2.80 -9.93
C LEU A 279 -2.91 -1.83 -11.11
N ILE A 280 -1.70 -1.47 -11.52
CA ILE A 280 -1.45 -0.62 -12.68
C ILE A 280 -0.89 -1.45 -13.83
N VAL A 281 -1.41 -1.22 -15.04
CA VAL A 281 -1.05 -1.96 -16.25
C VAL A 281 -1.04 -1.02 -17.45
N TYR A 282 -0.21 -1.29 -18.46
CA TYR A 282 -0.37 -0.61 -19.75
C TYR A 282 -1.72 -0.98 -20.39
N ARG A 283 -2.36 -0.06 -21.12
CA ARG A 283 -3.55 -0.41 -21.91
C ARG A 283 -3.19 -1.32 -23.08
N GLU A 284 -2.09 -1.03 -23.79
CA GLU A 284 -1.57 -1.87 -24.86
C GLU A 284 -0.64 -2.93 -24.28
N GLN A 285 -0.95 -4.20 -24.51
CA GLN A 285 -0.28 -5.33 -23.90
C GLN A 285 0.79 -5.97 -24.79
N ASN A 286 0.87 -5.60 -26.07
CA ASN A 286 1.91 -6.06 -27.00
C ASN A 286 3.23 -5.29 -26.77
N TYR A 287 3.85 -5.50 -25.62
CA TYR A 287 5.19 -5.02 -25.28
C TYR A 287 6.05 -6.16 -24.72
N GLY A 288 7.37 -5.98 -24.71
CA GLY A 288 8.30 -6.90 -24.04
C GLY A 288 8.24 -8.36 -24.53
N GLY A 289 7.86 -8.58 -25.80
CA GLY A 289 7.73 -9.91 -26.39
C GLY A 289 6.61 -10.79 -25.80
N ARG A 290 5.67 -10.22 -25.04
CA ARG A 290 4.57 -10.98 -24.42
C ARG A 290 3.62 -11.57 -25.46
N SER A 291 3.09 -12.75 -25.18
CA SER A 291 2.11 -13.42 -26.03
C SER A 291 0.69 -12.89 -25.78
N LEU A 292 -0.20 -13.06 -26.78
CA LEU A 292 -1.62 -12.77 -26.64
C LEU A 292 -2.26 -13.58 -25.49
N ALA A 293 -1.83 -14.82 -25.28
CA ALA A 293 -2.31 -15.67 -24.19
C ALA A 293 -1.98 -15.05 -22.82
N ARG A 294 -0.73 -14.60 -22.62
CA ARG A 294 -0.30 -13.91 -21.39
C ARG A 294 -1.06 -12.61 -21.16
N ALA A 295 -1.28 -11.82 -22.23
CA ALA A 295 -2.04 -10.58 -22.15
C ALA A 295 -3.52 -10.81 -21.77
N ARG A 296 -4.16 -11.84 -22.35
CA ARG A 296 -5.54 -12.22 -21.99
C ARG A 296 -5.63 -12.71 -20.55
N GLU A 297 -4.64 -13.48 -20.10
CA GLU A 297 -4.61 -13.99 -18.74
C GLU A 297 -4.47 -12.87 -17.69
N LEU A 298 -3.69 -11.82 -18.00
CA LEU A 298 -3.68 -10.63 -17.15
C LEU A 298 -5.06 -9.98 -17.06
N GLY A 299 -5.77 -9.84 -18.19
CA GLY A 299 -7.14 -9.29 -18.21
C GLY A 299 -8.11 -10.10 -17.34
N LYS A 300 -8.04 -11.44 -17.40
CA LYS A 300 -8.84 -12.33 -16.54
C LYS A 300 -8.49 -12.19 -15.07
N LEU A 301 -7.20 -12.12 -14.72
CA LEU A 301 -6.77 -11.90 -13.33
C LEU A 301 -7.34 -10.59 -12.79
N LEU A 302 -7.25 -9.50 -13.55
CA LEU A 302 -7.80 -8.20 -13.15
C LEU A 302 -9.32 -8.26 -12.99
N TRP A 303 -10.02 -8.97 -13.88
CA TRP A 303 -11.46 -9.14 -13.80
C TRP A 303 -11.88 -9.95 -12.59
N TRP A 304 -11.23 -11.10 -12.37
CA TRP A 304 -11.44 -11.93 -11.19
C TRP A 304 -11.18 -11.14 -9.91
N ALA A 305 -10.09 -10.35 -9.88
CA ALA A 305 -9.74 -9.53 -8.72
C ALA A 305 -10.84 -8.55 -8.33
N VAL A 306 -11.56 -7.95 -9.29
CA VAL A 306 -12.65 -6.99 -9.01
C VAL A 306 -14.04 -7.65 -8.89
N HIS A 307 -14.13 -8.98 -9.07
CA HIS A 307 -15.35 -9.78 -8.88
C HIS A 307 -15.11 -10.85 -7.81
N ASP A 308 -14.88 -12.10 -8.18
CA ASP A 308 -14.78 -13.26 -7.27
C ASP A 308 -13.72 -13.06 -6.18
N GLY A 309 -12.61 -12.38 -6.50
CA GLY A 309 -11.57 -12.06 -5.53
C GLY A 309 -12.08 -11.22 -4.35
N GLN A 310 -13.10 -10.38 -4.56
CA GLN A 310 -13.66 -9.51 -3.52
C GLN A 310 -14.24 -10.29 -2.34
N GLU A 311 -14.68 -11.53 -2.55
CA GLU A 311 -15.22 -12.41 -1.50
C GLU A 311 -14.20 -12.73 -0.40
N HIS A 312 -12.91 -12.56 -0.68
CA HIS A 312 -11.82 -12.88 0.23
C HIS A 312 -11.25 -11.65 0.95
N ASN A 313 -11.79 -10.45 0.73
CA ASN A 313 -11.21 -9.22 1.28
C ASN A 313 -11.43 -9.11 2.79
N ASN A 314 -12.67 -9.30 3.25
CA ASN A 314 -13.03 -9.11 4.65
C ASN A 314 -12.22 -10.00 5.60
N MET A 315 -12.01 -11.26 5.23
CA MET A 315 -11.22 -12.20 6.04
C MET A 315 -9.74 -11.82 6.15
N MET A 316 -9.27 -10.94 5.26
CA MET A 316 -7.91 -10.39 5.27
C MET A 316 -7.89 -8.94 5.78
N LEU A 317 -8.97 -8.46 6.40
CA LEU A 317 -9.11 -7.10 6.93
C LEU A 317 -9.04 -5.97 5.89
N TYR A 318 -9.37 -6.27 4.63
CA TYR A 318 -9.63 -5.27 3.59
C TYR A 318 -11.11 -5.17 3.30
N ALA A 319 -11.60 -3.96 3.02
CA ALA A 319 -12.96 -3.78 2.55
C ALA A 319 -13.05 -4.06 1.03
N PRO A 320 -14.13 -4.72 0.57
CA PRO A 320 -14.46 -4.85 -0.84
C PRO A 320 -14.60 -3.48 -1.51
N LEU A 321 -14.40 -3.46 -2.83
CA LEU A 321 -14.62 -2.29 -3.64
C LEU A 321 -16.11 -1.88 -3.60
N PRO A 322 -16.41 -0.58 -3.50
CA PRO A 322 -17.77 -0.11 -3.71
C PRO A 322 -18.20 -0.41 -5.14
N SER A 323 -19.50 -0.65 -5.37
CA SER A 323 -20.02 -1.03 -6.69
C SER A 323 -19.69 -0.01 -7.79
N ALA A 324 -19.55 1.28 -7.42
CA ALA A 324 -19.09 2.32 -8.34
C ALA A 324 -17.65 2.09 -8.82
N ALA A 325 -16.74 1.65 -7.95
CA ALA A 325 -15.37 1.33 -8.31
C ALA A 325 -15.30 0.08 -9.19
N ILE A 326 -16.08 -0.98 -8.88
CA ILE A 326 -16.18 -2.18 -9.73
C ILE A 326 -16.60 -1.80 -11.16
N LYS A 327 -17.68 -1.02 -11.32
CA LYS A 327 -18.14 -0.54 -12.64
C LYS A 327 -17.11 0.29 -13.40
N ARG A 328 -16.22 1.00 -12.71
CA ARG A 328 -15.11 1.73 -13.34
C ARG A 328 -14.00 0.77 -13.76
N SER A 329 -13.60 -0.13 -12.88
CA SER A 329 -12.63 -1.18 -13.15
C SER A 329 -13.02 -2.03 -14.36
N GLU A 330 -14.27 -2.47 -14.46
CA GLU A 330 -14.78 -3.23 -15.62
C GLU A 330 -14.53 -2.50 -16.94
N LYS A 331 -14.80 -1.19 -16.99
CA LYS A 331 -14.60 -0.36 -18.19
C LYS A 331 -13.12 -0.21 -18.53
N LEU A 332 -12.27 -0.06 -17.52
CA LEU A 332 -10.82 0.02 -17.70
C LEU A 332 -10.27 -1.30 -18.22
N ILE A 333 -10.65 -2.44 -17.62
CA ILE A 333 -10.20 -3.78 -18.02
C ILE A 333 -10.64 -4.11 -19.45
N ARG A 334 -11.89 -3.82 -19.83
CA ARG A 334 -12.39 -3.99 -21.21
C ARG A 334 -11.73 -3.04 -22.23
N SER A 335 -10.96 -2.04 -21.78
CA SER A 335 -10.18 -1.18 -22.66
C SER A 335 -8.80 -1.74 -23.00
N ILE A 336 -8.39 -2.84 -22.37
CA ILE A 336 -7.09 -3.49 -22.61
C ILE A 336 -7.03 -4.00 -24.05
N THR A 337 -5.89 -3.76 -24.69
CA THR A 337 -5.63 -4.07 -26.10
C THR A 337 -4.38 -4.91 -26.29
N TYR A 338 -4.30 -5.61 -27.42
CA TYR A 338 -3.11 -6.28 -27.93
C TYR A 338 -3.02 -6.02 -29.44
N LYS A 339 -1.94 -5.37 -29.88
CA LYS A 339 -1.79 -4.91 -31.27
C LYS A 339 -2.98 -4.05 -31.73
N GLY A 340 -3.42 -3.14 -30.86
CA GLY A 340 -4.53 -2.22 -31.10
C GLY A 340 -5.94 -2.82 -31.03
N LYS A 341 -6.08 -4.14 -30.84
CA LYS A 341 -7.39 -4.81 -30.74
C LYS A 341 -7.72 -5.09 -29.29
N ARG A 342 -8.96 -4.83 -28.87
CA ARG A 342 -9.43 -5.20 -27.52
C ARG A 342 -9.32 -6.71 -27.31
N ILE A 343 -8.88 -7.11 -26.12
CA ILE A 343 -8.66 -8.53 -25.78
C ILE A 343 -9.49 -9.02 -24.60
N TYR A 344 -10.31 -8.13 -24.02
CA TYR A 344 -11.15 -8.41 -22.87
C TYR A 344 -12.53 -7.77 -23.03
#